data_AF-A0A7L2B1Y8-F1
#
_entry.id   AF-A0A7L2B1Y8-F1
#
_cell.length_a   1.000
_cell.length_b   1.000
_cell.length_c   1.000
_cell.angle_alpha   90.00
_cell.angle_beta   90.00
_cell.angle_gamma   90.00
#
_symmetry.space_group_name_H-M   'P 1'
#
loop_
_entity.id
_entity.type
_entity.pdbx_description
1 polymer ?
#
loop_
_entity_poly.entity_id
_entity_poly.type
_entity_poly.pdbx_seq_one_letter_code
_entity_poly.pdbx_strand_id
1 'polypeptide(L)'
;PPELRVLNSCSPSQLEGLCCCLQLSVCPESRLVRFCSWLLALTPDLSYTSAAVLAEQLFLQRVLSLAQPPSRHLMAAISSFCSKYSQPFCRVLVATILRDPGEG
;
A
#
# COMPACT_ATOMS: atom_id res chain seq x y z
N PRO A 1 -11.16 -12.26 2.59
CA PRO A 1 -11.49 -13.22 1.50
C PRO A 1 -10.41 -14.31 1.41
N PRO A 2 -10.75 -15.59 1.20
CA PRO A 2 -9.75 -16.67 1.10
C PRO A 2 -8.79 -16.47 -0.08
N GLU A 3 -9.23 -15.82 -1.16
CA GLU A 3 -8.44 -15.48 -2.34
C GLU A 3 -7.26 -14.57 -1.99
N LEU A 4 -7.41 -13.74 -0.96
CA LEU A 4 -6.38 -12.79 -0.51
C LEU A 4 -5.16 -13.50 0.10
N ARG A 5 -5.29 -14.79 0.46
CA ARG A 5 -4.16 -15.61 0.93
C ARG A 5 -3.12 -15.85 -0.15
N VAL A 6 -3.47 -15.72 -1.44
CA VAL A 6 -2.51 -15.85 -2.55
C VAL A 6 -1.36 -14.86 -2.41
N LEU A 7 -1.59 -13.70 -1.80
CA LEU A 7 -0.56 -12.68 -1.57
C LEU A 7 0.60 -13.18 -0.69
N ASN A 8 0.36 -14.14 0.20
CA ASN A 8 1.40 -14.79 1.01
C ASN A 8 2.23 -15.81 0.22
N SER A 9 1.71 -16.30 -0.90
CA SER A 9 2.40 -17.26 -1.76
C SER A 9 3.13 -16.59 -2.93
N CYS A 10 2.89 -15.31 -3.19
CA CYS A 10 3.55 -14.54 -4.22
C CYS A 10 4.93 -14.04 -3.77
N SER A 11 5.92 -14.11 -4.67
CA SER A 11 7.17 -13.35 -4.50
C SER A 11 6.91 -11.84 -4.64
N PRO A 12 7.80 -10.96 -4.14
CA PRO A 12 7.64 -9.51 -4.28
C PRO A 12 7.42 -9.05 -5.73
N SER A 13 8.14 -9.61 -6.70
CA SER A 13 7.97 -9.27 -8.12
C SER A 13 6.64 -9.74 -8.70
N GLN A 14 6.13 -10.91 -8.27
CA GLN A 14 4.80 -11.37 -8.67
C GLN A 14 3.71 -10.49 -8.07
N LEU A 15 3.91 -10.03 -6.84
CA LEU A 15 3.00 -9.13 -6.15
C LEU A 15 2.92 -7.78 -6.86
N GLU A 16 4.06 -7.23 -7.28
CA GLU A 16 4.14 -6.01 -8.08
C GLU A 16 3.37 -6.17 -9.40
N GLY A 17 3.64 -7.25 -10.15
CA GLY A 17 2.91 -7.56 -11.38
C GLY A 17 1.40 -7.70 -11.15
N LEU A 18 0.99 -8.35 -10.07
CA LEU A 18 -0.43 -8.48 -9.69
C LEU A 18 -1.05 -7.12 -9.39
N CYS A 19 -0.36 -6.26 -8.64
CA CYS A 19 -0.83 -4.90 -8.33
C CYS A 19 -1.03 -4.07 -9.60
N CYS A 20 -0.09 -4.17 -10.55
CA CYS A 20 -0.18 -3.54 -11.86
C CYS A 20 -1.37 -4.05 -12.67
N CYS A 21 -1.55 -5.38 -12.77
CA CYS A 21 -2.68 -6.00 -13.49
C CYS A 21 -4.03 -5.61 -12.90
N LEU A 22 -4.12 -5.51 -11.57
CA LEU A 22 -5.34 -5.09 -10.86
C LEU A 22 -5.49 -3.56 -10.79
N GLN A 23 -4.53 -2.80 -11.34
CA GLN A 23 -4.51 -1.35 -11.35
C GLN A 23 -4.72 -0.74 -9.96
N LEU A 24 -4.07 -1.31 -8.95
CA LEU A 24 -4.27 -0.91 -7.54
C LEU A 24 -3.80 0.52 -7.26
N SER A 25 -2.90 1.09 -8.06
CA SER A 25 -2.44 2.48 -7.96
C SER A 25 -3.51 3.52 -8.35
N VAL A 26 -4.50 3.13 -9.17
CA VAL A 26 -5.57 4.02 -9.66
C VAL A 26 -6.97 3.62 -9.18
N CYS A 27 -7.08 2.55 -8.39
CA CYS A 27 -8.36 2.12 -7.85
C CYS A 27 -9.00 3.20 -6.92
N PRO A 28 -10.34 3.29 -6.85
CA PRO A 28 -11.00 4.23 -5.95
C PRO A 28 -10.62 4.03 -4.48
N GLU A 29 -10.42 5.13 -3.76
CA GLU A 29 -9.99 5.09 -2.36
C GLU A 29 -10.97 4.33 -1.44
N SER A 30 -12.27 4.32 -1.76
CA SER A 30 -13.26 3.53 -1.02
C SER A 30 -13.02 2.01 -1.12
N ARG A 31 -12.54 1.54 -2.28
CA ARG A 31 -12.11 0.13 -2.47
C ARG A 31 -10.79 -0.12 -1.76
N LEU A 32 -9.88 0.84 -1.78
CA LEU A 32 -8.60 0.76 -1.08
C LEU A 32 -8.81 0.56 0.43
N VAL A 33 -9.70 1.33 1.09
CA VAL A 33 -10.03 1.15 2.51
C VAL A 33 -10.47 -0.27 2.81
N ARG A 34 -11.37 -0.83 1.99
CA ARG A 34 -11.86 -2.21 2.13
C ARG A 34 -10.77 -3.24 1.88
N PHE A 35 -9.87 -2.98 0.94
CA PHE A 35 -8.73 -3.84 0.68
C PHE A 35 -7.79 -3.87 1.90
N CYS A 36 -7.47 -2.71 2.48
CA CYS A 36 -6.66 -2.61 3.70
C CYS A 36 -7.30 -3.33 4.90
N SER A 37 -8.63 -3.28 5.06
CA SER A 37 -9.29 -4.03 6.13
C SER A 37 -9.21 -5.54 5.93
N TRP A 38 -9.22 -6.03 4.68
CA TRP A 38 -8.97 -7.44 4.40
C TRP A 38 -7.51 -7.85 4.65
N LEU A 39 -6.55 -6.98 4.35
CA LEU A 39 -5.13 -7.20 4.65
C LEU A 39 -4.86 -7.29 6.16
N LEU A 40 -5.56 -6.48 6.96
CA LEU A 40 -5.49 -6.54 8.42
C LEU A 40 -5.99 -7.88 8.97
N ALA A 41 -7.10 -8.37 8.44
CA ALA A 41 -7.70 -9.64 8.81
C ALA A 41 -6.96 -10.87 8.21
N LEU A 42 -5.94 -10.65 7.37
CA LEU A 42 -5.18 -11.73 6.76
C LEU A 42 -4.30 -12.43 7.80
N THR A 43 -4.38 -13.76 7.82
CA THR A 43 -3.54 -14.65 8.62
C THR A 43 -3.07 -15.84 7.76
N PRO A 44 -1.76 -16.14 7.70
CA PRO A 44 -0.66 -15.40 8.32
C PRO A 44 -0.49 -13.99 7.75
N ASP A 45 0.18 -13.15 8.52
CA ASP A 45 0.51 -11.78 8.14
C ASP A 45 1.44 -11.77 6.93
N LEU A 46 1.38 -10.70 6.15
CA LEU A 46 2.29 -10.53 5.04
C LEU A 46 3.73 -10.39 5.54
N SER A 47 4.65 -10.96 4.77
CA SER A 47 6.07 -10.70 4.97
C SER A 47 6.38 -9.20 4.86
N TYR A 48 7.46 -8.77 5.49
CA TYR A 48 7.92 -7.39 5.43
C TYR A 48 8.07 -6.86 3.99
N THR A 49 8.69 -7.66 3.11
CA THR A 49 8.95 -7.29 1.72
C THR A 49 7.65 -7.22 0.91
N SER A 50 6.74 -8.18 1.09
CA SER A 50 5.43 -8.15 0.43
C SER A 50 4.60 -6.94 0.89
N ALA A 51 4.61 -6.63 2.18
CA ALA A 51 3.93 -5.46 2.72
C ALA A 51 4.54 -4.14 2.19
N ALA A 52 5.86 -4.08 2.00
CA ALA A 52 6.52 -2.92 1.40
C ALA A 52 6.09 -2.72 -0.06
N VAL A 53 6.07 -3.79 -0.87
CA VAL A 53 5.58 -3.71 -2.27
C VAL A 53 4.12 -3.24 -2.31
N LEU A 54 3.24 -3.77 -1.45
CA LEU A 54 1.87 -3.27 -1.38
C LEU A 54 1.82 -1.81 -0.96
N ALA A 55 2.61 -1.38 0.02
CA ALA A 55 2.61 0.01 0.46
C ALA A 55 2.98 0.96 -0.70
N GLU A 56 3.97 0.57 -1.50
CA GLU A 56 4.38 1.31 -2.68
C GLU A 56 3.27 1.40 -3.72
N GLN A 57 2.73 0.26 -4.13
CA GLN A 57 1.72 0.17 -5.18
C GLN A 57 0.38 0.80 -4.78
N LEU A 58 0.02 0.76 -3.49
CA LEU A 58 -1.24 1.28 -2.97
C LEU A 58 -1.17 2.76 -2.60
N PHE A 59 -0.03 3.27 -2.11
CA PHE A 59 -0.02 4.60 -1.50
C PHE A 59 0.98 5.56 -2.14
N LEU A 60 2.10 5.10 -2.70
CA LEU A 60 3.18 5.99 -3.10
C LEU A 60 2.71 7.03 -4.14
N GLN A 61 2.18 6.58 -5.27
CA GLN A 61 1.71 7.48 -6.33
C GLN A 61 0.62 8.43 -5.83
N ARG A 62 -0.28 7.95 -4.96
CA ARG A 62 -1.37 8.76 -4.41
C ARG A 62 -0.84 9.86 -3.52
N VAL A 63 0.11 9.54 -2.64
CA VAL A 63 0.74 10.50 -1.71
C VAL A 63 1.56 11.53 -2.48
N LEU A 64 2.36 11.11 -3.47
CA LEU A 64 3.15 12.04 -4.28
C LEU A 64 2.29 12.97 -5.16
N SER A 65 1.08 12.54 -5.51
CA SER A 65 0.16 13.34 -6.35
C SER A 65 -0.75 14.28 -5.52
N LEU A 66 -0.58 14.36 -4.20
CA LEU A 66 -1.39 15.21 -3.34
C LEU A 66 -1.03 16.69 -3.53
N ALA A 67 -1.92 17.46 -4.17
CA ALA A 67 -1.86 18.92 -4.18
C ALA A 67 -2.58 19.58 -2.98
N GLN A 68 -3.32 18.79 -2.21
CA GLN A 68 -4.16 19.19 -1.08
C GLN A 68 -4.10 18.10 0.00
N PRO A 69 -4.55 18.36 1.25
CA PRO A 69 -4.63 17.34 2.27
C PRO A 69 -5.36 16.08 1.79
N PRO A 70 -4.92 14.87 2.22
CA PRO A 70 -5.50 13.63 1.75
C PRO A 70 -6.98 13.54 2.08
N SER A 71 -7.75 12.94 1.17
CA SER A 71 -9.16 12.66 1.41
C SER A 71 -9.35 11.77 2.65
N ARG A 72 -10.55 11.82 3.26
CA ARG A 72 -10.91 10.96 4.41
C ARG A 72 -10.72 9.47 4.11
N HIS A 73 -10.94 9.03 2.87
CA HIS A 73 -10.81 7.62 2.52
C HIS A 73 -9.34 7.21 2.38
N LEU A 74 -8.52 8.04 1.73
CA LEU A 74 -7.09 7.83 1.67
C LEU A 74 -6.47 7.79 3.07
N MET A 75 -6.83 8.76 3.93
CA MET A 75 -6.34 8.80 5.30
C MET A 75 -6.78 7.55 6.09
N ALA A 76 -8.03 7.13 5.97
CA ALA A 76 -8.52 5.90 6.61
C ALA A 76 -7.80 4.64 6.11
N ALA A 77 -7.50 4.56 4.81
CA ALA A 77 -6.76 3.44 4.25
C ALA A 77 -5.31 3.39 4.76
N ILE A 78 -4.64 4.55 4.82
CA ILE A 78 -3.30 4.69 5.39
C ILE A 78 -3.30 4.25 6.86
N SER A 79 -4.20 4.81 7.69
CA SER A 79 -4.29 4.45 9.11
C SER A 79 -4.58 2.97 9.32
N SER A 80 -5.48 2.41 8.52
CA SER A 80 -5.81 0.98 8.53
C SER A 80 -4.58 0.12 8.21
N PHE A 81 -3.90 0.37 7.09
CA PHE A 81 -2.72 -0.38 6.70
C PHE A 81 -1.58 -0.25 7.73
N CYS A 82 -1.31 0.97 8.21
CA CYS A 82 -0.26 1.26 9.17
C CYS A 82 -0.50 0.66 10.55
N SER A 83 -1.74 0.34 10.93
CA SER A 83 -2.01 -0.30 12.23
C SER A 83 -1.31 -1.66 12.39
N LYS A 84 -0.95 -2.31 11.27
CA LYS A 84 -0.22 -3.60 11.26
C LYS A 84 1.09 -3.55 10.49
N TYR A 85 1.17 -2.75 9.43
CA TYR A 85 2.32 -2.67 8.53
C TYR A 85 2.98 -1.28 8.52
N SER A 86 3.06 -0.63 9.69
CA SER A 86 3.67 0.71 9.84
C SER A 86 5.10 0.78 9.32
N GLN A 87 5.96 -0.16 9.69
CA GLN A 87 7.37 -0.12 9.32
C GLN A 87 7.63 -0.33 7.81
N PRO A 88 6.98 -1.30 7.12
CA PRO A 88 7.02 -1.37 5.66
C PRO A 88 6.54 -0.07 4.98
N PHE A 89 5.42 0.48 5.45
CA PHE A 89 4.85 1.72 4.90
C PHE A 89 5.79 2.91 5.05
N CYS A 90 6.29 3.15 6.27
CA CYS A 90 7.19 4.26 6.55
C CYS A 90 8.48 4.14 5.74
N ARG A 91 9.07 2.93 5.62
CA ARG A 91 10.29 2.76 4.82
C ARG A 91 10.07 3.19 3.38
N VAL A 92 8.96 2.79 2.76
CA VAL A 92 8.68 3.13 1.36
C VAL A 92 8.46 4.63 1.20
N LEU A 93 7.52 5.21 1.95
CA LEU A 93 7.17 6.62 1.75
C LEU A 93 8.29 7.56 2.20
N VAL A 94 8.88 7.35 3.38
CA VAL A 94 9.94 8.23 3.89
C VAL A 94 11.17 8.15 2.99
N ALA A 95 11.58 6.96 2.55
CA ALA A 95 12.72 6.83 1.66
C ALA A 95 12.47 7.53 0.32
N THR A 96 11.25 7.48 -0.22
CA THR A 96 10.94 8.18 -1.48
C THR A 96 10.87 9.69 -1.30
N ILE A 97 10.24 10.18 -0.23
CA ILE A 97 10.16 11.63 0.06
C ILE A 97 11.57 12.21 0.28
N LEU A 98 12.43 11.53 1.05
CA LEU A 98 13.79 12.01 1.30
C LEU A 98 14.72 11.92 0.08
N ARG A 99 14.35 11.12 -0.92
CA ARG A 99 15.13 10.95 -2.16
C ARG A 99 14.60 11.80 -3.31
N ASP A 100 13.43 12.41 -3.17
CA ASP A 100 12.88 13.29 -4.19
C ASP A 100 13.75 14.55 -4.26
N PRO A 101 14.49 14.80 -5.35
CA PRO A 101 15.42 15.93 -5.46
C PRO A 101 14.70 17.29 -5.63
N GLY A 102 13.41 17.36 -5.32
CA GLY A 102 12.54 18.51 -5.54
C GLY A 102 12.68 19.67 -4.56
N GLU A 103 13.58 19.59 -3.57
CA GLU A 103 13.97 20.74 -2.75
C GLU A 103 15.44 21.13 -3.00
N GLY A 104 15.58 22.03 -3.98
CA GLY A 104 16.72 22.91 -4.25
C GLY A 104 16.21 24.18 -4.90
#